data_AF-A0A7K0K4K1-F1
#
_entry.id   AF-A0A7K0K4K1-F1
#
_cell.length_a   1.000
_cell.length_b   1.000
_cell.length_c   1.000
_cell.angle_alpha   90.00
_cell.angle_beta   90.00
_cell.angle_gamma   90.00
#
_symmetry.space_group_name_H-M   'P 1'
#
loop_
_entity.id
_entity.type
_entity.pdbx_description
1 polymer ?
#
loop_
_entity_poly.entity_id
_entity_poly.type
_entity_poly.pdbx_seq_one_letter_code
_entity_poly.pdbx_strand_id
1 'polypeptide(L)'
;MGKGFSEDYDTTPPGIHITSKGFTTKINRDKQMRHYQPEADKTGRSFLFITIEHAQELINEYADQGTWKGNNNEVVNFGEFIGYWVDINTGEEKLTMFGMIRYSKTGTHLVPAAPDGNYPKEEK
;
A
#
# COMPACT_ATOMS: atom_id res chain seq x y z
N MET A 1 -33.60 -1.26 14.62
CA MET A 1 -32.72 -0.08 14.78
C MET A 1 -31.41 -0.33 14.06
N GLY A 2 -31.33 -0.03 12.75
CA GLY A 2 -30.05 -0.02 12.02
C GLY A 2 -29.36 1.31 12.25
N LYS A 3 -28.12 1.29 12.75
CA LYS A 3 -27.33 2.51 12.97
C LYS A 3 -26.90 3.06 11.61
N GLY A 4 -27.32 4.30 11.32
CA GLY A 4 -26.88 5.06 10.17
C GLY A 4 -25.38 5.29 10.21
N PHE A 5 -24.71 4.98 9.11
CA PHE A 5 -23.38 5.50 8.82
C PHE A 5 -23.58 6.86 8.16
N SER A 6 -22.96 7.89 8.75
CA SER A 6 -22.90 9.25 8.25
C SER A 6 -22.17 9.29 6.91
N GLU A 7 -22.86 9.79 5.89
CA GLU A 7 -22.23 10.24 4.64
C GLU A 7 -21.49 11.55 4.92
N ASP A 8 -20.22 11.44 5.29
CA ASP A 8 -19.30 12.57 5.22
C ASP A 8 -18.94 12.77 3.74
N TYR A 9 -19.33 13.93 3.20
CA TYR A 9 -19.14 14.32 1.80
C TYR A 9 -17.65 14.31 1.42
N ASP A 10 -17.23 13.23 0.79
CA ASP A 10 -15.94 13.08 0.12
C ASP A 10 -15.94 13.98 -1.13
N THR A 11 -15.27 15.13 -1.05
CA THR A 11 -15.17 16.12 -2.14
C THR A 11 -14.19 15.69 -3.25
N THR A 12 -13.82 14.42 -3.32
CA THR A 12 -12.97 13.87 -4.38
C THR A 12 -13.76 13.76 -5.69
N PRO A 13 -13.24 14.24 -6.84
CA PRO A 13 -13.95 14.16 -8.11
C PRO A 13 -14.39 12.73 -8.43
N PRO A 14 -15.60 12.52 -8.98
CA PRO A 14 -16.09 11.19 -9.30
C PRO A 14 -15.32 10.62 -10.49
N GLY A 15 -14.37 9.74 -10.21
CA GLY A 15 -13.62 8.99 -11.21
C GLY A 15 -12.36 8.35 -10.64
N ILE A 16 -12.36 7.01 -10.55
CA ILE A 16 -11.23 6.12 -10.18
C ILE A 16 -11.07 5.85 -8.67
N HIS A 17 -12.13 5.32 -8.05
CA HIS A 17 -11.95 4.32 -7.01
C HIS A 17 -12.37 2.98 -7.60
N ILE A 18 -11.39 2.14 -7.94
CA ILE A 18 -11.62 0.80 -8.49
C ILE A 18 -11.82 -0.14 -7.30
N THR A 19 -12.62 -1.18 -7.48
CA THR A 19 -12.66 -2.29 -6.54
C THR A 19 -11.76 -3.42 -7.03
N SER A 20 -10.71 -3.75 -6.29
CA SER A 20 -9.89 -4.94 -6.54
C SER A 20 -10.35 -6.06 -5.62
N LYS A 21 -10.81 -7.18 -6.19
CA LYS A 21 -11.42 -8.32 -5.47
C LYS A 21 -12.48 -7.92 -4.42
N GLY A 22 -13.24 -6.85 -4.69
CA GLY A 22 -14.27 -6.34 -3.78
C GLY A 22 -13.74 -5.45 -2.64
N PHE A 23 -12.45 -5.14 -2.63
CA PHE A 23 -11.86 -4.14 -1.74
C PHE A 23 -11.67 -2.80 -2.47
N THR A 24 -11.84 -1.69 -1.76
CA THR A 24 -11.59 -0.36 -2.31
C THR A 24 -10.09 -0.11 -2.51
N THR A 25 -9.70 0.53 -3.62
CA THR A 25 -8.35 1.05 -3.83
C THR A 25 -8.06 2.35 -3.07
N LYS A 26 -9.05 2.94 -2.40
CA LYS A 26 -8.86 4.17 -1.63
C LYS A 26 -7.92 3.96 -0.46
N ILE A 27 -6.89 4.80 -0.38
CA ILE A 27 -5.92 4.78 0.71
C ILE A 27 -6.62 5.11 2.03
N ASN A 28 -6.36 4.28 3.03
CA ASN A 28 -6.62 4.59 4.43
C ASN A 28 -5.44 5.40 4.97
N ARG A 29 -5.63 6.72 5.14
CA ARG A 29 -4.57 7.65 5.54
C ARG A 29 -3.88 7.24 6.86
N ASP A 30 -4.64 6.85 7.88
CA ASP A 30 -4.09 6.48 9.19
C ASP A 30 -3.17 5.26 9.13
N LYS A 31 -3.52 4.27 8.30
CA LYS A 31 -2.66 3.11 8.04
C LYS A 31 -1.45 3.51 7.20
N GLN A 32 -1.68 4.34 6.18
CA GLN A 32 -0.65 4.77 5.25
C GLN A 32 0.47 5.56 5.94
N MET A 33 0.13 6.49 6.83
CA MET A 33 1.10 7.34 7.53
C MET A 33 2.14 6.54 8.33
N ARG A 34 1.88 5.28 8.69
CA ARG A 34 2.84 4.40 9.35
C ARG A 34 4.04 4.00 8.47
N HIS A 35 3.93 4.26 7.16
CA HIS A 35 4.96 4.01 6.15
C HIS A 35 5.61 5.31 5.67
N TYR A 36 5.46 6.39 6.42
CA TYR A 36 6.08 7.68 6.17
C TYR A 36 6.95 8.08 7.35
N GLN A 37 7.96 8.92 7.09
CA GLN A 37 8.71 9.55 8.17
C GLN A 37 7.87 10.67 8.82
N PRO A 38 7.98 10.86 10.15
CA PRO A 38 8.90 10.18 11.08
C PRO A 38 8.35 8.87 11.69
N GLU A 39 7.12 8.45 11.38
CA GLU A 39 6.49 7.27 11.99
C GLU A 39 7.24 5.96 11.69
N ALA A 40 7.72 5.80 10.47
CA ALA A 40 8.46 4.61 10.06
C ALA A 40 9.78 4.45 10.85
N ASP A 41 10.51 5.56 11.05
CA ASP A 41 11.78 5.59 11.78
C ASP A 41 11.64 5.08 13.22
N LYS A 42 10.52 5.43 13.89
CA LYS A 42 10.22 4.98 15.27
C LYS A 42 10.12 3.45 15.38
N THR A 43 9.94 2.76 14.27
CA THR A 43 9.71 1.31 14.21
C THR A 43 10.75 0.56 13.37
N GLY A 44 11.73 1.27 12.79
CA GLY A 44 12.70 0.68 11.86
C GLY A 44 12.05 0.01 10.64
N ARG A 45 10.91 0.55 10.18
CA ARG A 45 10.13 -0.04 9.10
C ARG A 45 10.47 0.59 7.75
N SER A 46 10.17 -0.16 6.70
CA SER A 46 10.15 0.35 5.32
C SER A 46 9.28 1.59 5.19
N PHE A 47 9.75 2.57 4.41
CA PHE A 47 9.11 3.87 4.27
C PHE A 47 9.06 4.33 2.81
N LEU A 48 7.99 5.06 2.49
CA LEU A 48 7.80 5.76 1.22
C LEU A 48 8.42 7.15 1.31
N PHE A 49 8.97 7.60 0.20
CA PHE A 49 9.42 8.99 0.00
C PHE A 49 8.54 9.79 -0.99
N ILE A 50 7.57 9.12 -1.64
CA ILE A 50 6.59 9.72 -2.54
C ILE A 50 5.40 10.27 -1.76
N THR A 51 4.67 11.26 -2.27
CA THR A 51 3.49 11.79 -1.55
C THR A 51 2.37 10.75 -1.43
N ILE A 52 1.44 10.95 -0.49
CA ILE A 52 0.27 10.07 -0.34
C ILE A 52 -0.65 10.17 -1.56
N GLU A 53 -0.73 11.35 -2.17
CA GLU A 53 -1.47 11.59 -3.41
C GLU A 53 -0.86 10.77 -4.55
N HIS A 54 0.47 10.77 -4.69
CA HIS A 54 1.14 9.98 -5.70
C HIS A 54 1.05 8.46 -5.43
N ALA A 55 1.10 8.05 -4.17
CA ALA A 55 0.81 6.65 -3.81
C ALA A 55 -0.63 6.24 -4.21
N GLN A 56 -1.60 7.15 -4.12
CA GLN A 56 -2.97 6.90 -4.56
C GLN A 56 -3.07 6.78 -6.09
N GLU A 57 -2.34 7.62 -6.84
CA GLU A 57 -2.24 7.54 -8.30
C GLU A 57 -1.67 6.18 -8.73
N LEU A 58 -0.55 5.77 -8.13
CA LEU A 58 0.08 4.48 -8.39
C LEU A 58 -0.84 3.29 -8.08
N ILE A 59 -1.55 3.32 -6.95
CA ILE A 59 -2.52 2.26 -6.63
C ILE A 59 -3.67 2.23 -7.65
N ASN A 60 -4.16 3.39 -8.06
CA ASN A 60 -5.23 3.48 -9.04
C ASN A 60 -4.83 2.97 -10.42
N GLU A 61 -3.58 3.21 -10.81
CA GLU A 61 -3.04 2.75 -12.08
C GLU A 61 -2.70 1.25 -12.06
N TYR A 62 -2.03 0.76 -11.01
CA TYR A 62 -1.41 -0.58 -11.01
C TYR A 62 -2.16 -1.67 -10.23
N ALA A 63 -3.27 -1.38 -9.55
CA ALA A 63 -4.06 -2.42 -8.88
C ALA A 63 -4.49 -3.51 -9.88
N ASP A 64 -4.50 -4.77 -9.43
CA ASP A 64 -4.77 -5.98 -10.22
C ASP A 64 -3.73 -6.32 -11.32
N GLN A 65 -2.60 -5.60 -11.41
CA GLN A 65 -1.52 -5.88 -12.38
C GLN A 65 -0.33 -6.66 -11.79
N GLY A 66 -0.30 -6.85 -10.48
CA GLY A 66 0.79 -7.46 -9.73
C GLY A 66 0.62 -8.95 -9.43
N THR A 67 1.51 -9.45 -8.57
CA THR A 67 1.44 -10.82 -8.05
C THR A 67 0.70 -10.84 -6.72
N TRP A 68 -0.42 -11.56 -6.70
CA TRP A 68 -1.21 -11.77 -5.48
C TRP A 68 -0.52 -12.69 -4.47
N LYS A 69 -0.47 -12.26 -3.22
CA LYS A 69 -0.02 -13.02 -2.05
C LYS A 69 -1.19 -13.15 -1.07
N GLY A 70 -1.87 -14.28 -1.16
CA GLY A 70 -3.14 -14.50 -0.45
C GLY A 70 -4.30 -13.70 -1.05
N ASN A 71 -5.28 -13.37 -0.23
CA ASN A 71 -6.55 -12.82 -0.70
C ASN A 71 -6.58 -11.29 -0.80
N ASN A 72 -5.67 -10.60 -0.12
CA ASN A 72 -5.75 -9.15 0.08
C ASN A 72 -4.39 -8.44 0.03
N ASN A 73 -3.35 -9.11 -0.47
CA ASN A 73 -2.05 -8.48 -0.72
C ASN A 73 -1.66 -8.69 -2.17
N GLU A 74 -1.20 -7.63 -2.80
CA GLU A 74 -0.71 -7.62 -4.17
C GLU A 74 0.66 -6.96 -4.20
N VAL A 75 1.65 -7.66 -4.75
CA VAL A 75 2.99 -7.10 -4.95
C VAL A 75 3.09 -6.58 -6.38
N VAL A 76 3.40 -5.30 -6.51
CA VAL A 76 3.44 -4.56 -7.77
C VAL A 76 4.83 -3.96 -7.95
N ASN A 77 5.35 -3.99 -9.18
CA ASN A 77 6.46 -3.13 -9.59
C ASN A 77 5.86 -1.88 -10.26
N PHE A 78 6.09 -0.70 -9.67
CA PHE A 78 5.49 0.55 -10.13
C PHE A 78 6.27 1.22 -11.27
N GLY A 79 7.40 0.65 -11.70
CA GLY A 79 8.20 1.25 -12.77
C GLY A 79 8.99 2.49 -12.35
N GLU A 80 8.83 2.95 -11.11
CA GLU A 80 9.61 4.02 -10.48
C GLU A 80 9.95 3.68 -9.04
N PHE A 81 11.00 4.31 -8.49
CA PHE A 81 11.32 4.14 -7.08
C PHE A 81 10.23 4.78 -6.24
N ILE A 82 9.75 4.06 -5.22
CA ILE A 82 8.65 4.51 -4.33
C ILE A 82 9.10 4.72 -2.88
N GLY A 83 10.26 4.15 -2.50
CA GLY A 83 10.78 4.26 -1.15
C GLY A 83 11.89 3.25 -0.85
N TYR A 84 12.13 3.03 0.44
CA TYR A 84 13.12 2.08 0.94
C TYR A 84 12.43 0.89 1.60
N TRP A 85 12.82 -0.30 1.16
CA TRP A 85 12.57 -1.53 1.88
C TRP A 85 13.66 -1.73 2.95
N VAL A 86 13.27 -2.20 4.13
CA VAL A 86 14.18 -2.46 5.25
C VAL A 86 14.17 -3.96 5.49
N ASP A 87 15.34 -4.59 5.40
CA ASP A 87 15.50 -5.99 5.79
C ASP A 87 15.35 -6.11 7.31
N ILE A 88 14.39 -6.89 7.78
CA ILE A 88 14.11 -7.01 9.22
C ILE A 88 15.22 -7.74 9.99
N ASN A 89 16.04 -8.54 9.31
CA ASN A 89 17.11 -9.31 9.94
C ASN A 89 18.41 -8.50 10.02
N THR A 90 18.71 -7.72 8.99
CA THR A 90 19.99 -6.97 8.91
C THR A 90 19.84 -5.48 9.21
N GLY A 91 18.64 -4.92 9.09
CA GLY A 91 18.38 -3.48 9.14
C GLY A 91 18.84 -2.73 7.90
N GLU A 92 19.27 -3.43 6.84
CA GLU A 92 19.74 -2.80 5.60
C GLU A 92 18.58 -2.16 4.83
N GLU A 93 18.77 -0.92 4.41
CA GLU A 93 17.84 -0.19 3.55
C GLU A 93 18.17 -0.37 2.08
N LYS A 94 17.18 -0.75 1.27
CA LYS A 94 17.32 -0.88 -0.18
C LYS A 94 16.24 -0.08 -0.87
N LEU A 95 16.66 0.79 -1.80
CA LEU A 95 15.76 1.52 -2.66
C LEU A 95 14.94 0.53 -3.50
N THR A 96 13.63 0.74 -3.59
CA THR A 96 12.73 -0.22 -4.24
C THR A 96 11.70 0.46 -5.13
N MET A 97 11.40 -0.21 -6.24
CA MET A 97 10.29 0.09 -7.15
C MET A 97 9.09 -0.83 -6.87
N PHE A 98 9.27 -1.80 -5.98
CA PHE A 98 8.25 -2.76 -5.60
C PHE A 98 7.52 -2.29 -4.36
N GLY A 99 6.21 -2.44 -4.36
CA GLY A 99 5.39 -2.25 -3.18
C GLY A 99 4.30 -3.30 -3.06
N MET A 100 3.90 -3.55 -1.82
CA MET A 100 2.76 -4.39 -1.49
C MET A 100 1.55 -3.50 -1.25
N ILE A 101 0.57 -3.58 -2.14
CA ILE A 101 -0.75 -3.01 -1.94
C ILE A 101 -1.50 -3.94 -0.99
N ARG A 102 -1.86 -3.42 0.19
CA ARG A 102 -2.59 -4.14 1.23
C ARG A 102 -4.03 -3.67 1.32
N TYR A 103 -4.92 -4.52 0.83
CA TYR A 103 -6.36 -4.31 0.83
C TYR A 103 -6.99 -4.68 2.17
N SER A 104 -7.97 -3.89 2.63
CA SER A 104 -8.73 -4.20 3.84
C SER A 104 -10.12 -3.58 3.82
N LYS A 105 -10.98 -3.98 4.77
CA LYS A 105 -12.33 -3.41 4.91
C LYS A 105 -12.36 -1.90 5.15
N THR A 106 -11.29 -1.32 5.71
CA THR A 106 -11.23 0.11 6.04
C THR A 106 -10.46 0.92 5.00
N GLY A 107 -10.11 0.32 3.86
CA GLY A 107 -9.27 0.92 2.83
C GLY A 107 -7.91 0.24 2.68
N THR A 108 -7.13 0.80 1.78
CA THR A 108 -5.87 0.23 1.29
C THR A 108 -4.66 1.00 1.82
N HIS A 109 -3.49 0.38 1.84
CA HIS A 109 -2.23 1.09 2.06
C HIS A 109 -1.12 0.42 1.26
N LEU A 110 -0.13 1.22 0.89
CA LEU A 110 1.06 0.83 0.15
C LEU A 110 2.24 0.71 1.11
N VAL A 111 2.94 -0.43 1.03
CA VAL A 111 4.15 -0.73 1.82
C VAL A 111 5.30 -0.99 0.85
N PRO A 112 6.47 -0.33 0.97
CA PRO A 112 7.63 -0.71 0.17
C PRO A 112 8.00 -2.17 0.39
N ALA A 113 8.43 -2.85 -0.66
CA ALA A 113 8.59 -4.28 -0.66
C ALA A 113 9.95 -4.67 -1.27
N ALA A 114 10.45 -5.87 -0.96
CA ALA A 114 11.77 -6.33 -1.35
C ALA A 114 11.99 -6.22 -2.88
N PRO A 115 13.12 -5.64 -3.35
CA PRO A 115 13.37 -5.33 -4.75
C PRO A 115 13.70 -6.55 -5.63
N ASP A 116 13.98 -7.70 -5.04
CA ASP A 116 14.34 -8.94 -5.74
C ASP A 116 13.12 -9.84 -6.05
N GLY A 117 11.91 -9.42 -5.66
CA GLY A 117 10.69 -10.20 -5.88
C GLY A 117 10.64 -11.50 -5.07
N ASN A 118 11.61 -11.75 -4.18
CA ASN A 118 11.78 -13.03 -3.50
C ASN A 118 10.90 -13.11 -2.25
N TYR A 119 9.59 -13.12 -2.45
CA TYR A 119 8.63 -13.33 -1.38
C TYR A 119 8.46 -14.84 -1.19
N PRO A 120 8.89 -15.42 -0.04
CA PRO A 120 8.62 -16.81 0.24
C PRO A 120 7.12 -17.06 0.09
N LYS A 121 6.77 -18.15 -0.59
CA LYS A 121 5.37 -18.59 -0.66
C LYS A 121 4.95 -18.89 0.78
N GLU A 122 3.81 -18.37 1.23
CA GLU A 122 3.21 -18.82 2.49
C GLU A 122 3.03 -20.34 2.36
N GLU A 123 3.85 -21.12 3.08
CA GLU A 123 3.56 -22.52 3.33
C GLU A 123 2.35 -22.55 4.27
N LYS A 124 1.30 -23.24 3.81
CA LYS A 124 0.02 -23.36 4.51
C LYS A 124 0.12 -24.19 5.77
#